data_AF-A0A317YLU2-F1
#
_entry.id   AF-A0A317YLU2-F1
#
_cell.length_a   1.000
_cell.length_b   1.000
_cell.length_c   1.000
_cell.angle_alpha   90.00
_cell.angle_beta   90.00
_cell.angle_gamma   90.00
#
_symmetry.space_group_name_H-M   'P 1'
#
loop_
_entity.id
_entity.type
_entity.pdbx_description
1 polymer ?
#
loop_
_entity_poly.entity_id
_entity_poly.type
_entity_poly.pdbx_seq_one_letter_code
_entity_poly.pdbx_strand_id
1 'polypeptide(L)'
;FYTDGPRVHEFLHELNRQTFGNTDMMTVGEMSSTTIENCIKYTQPERQELNSVFNFHHLKVDYVDGEKWTNAKLDFHKLKEILMQWQRGIYDGGGWNAIFWCNHDQPRV
;
A
#
# COMPACT_ATOMS: atom_id res chain seq x y z
N PHE A 1 -0.04 17.96 -8.05
CA PHE A 1 0.11 16.49 -8.00
C PHE A 1 1.48 16.18 -7.43
N TYR A 2 1.54 15.56 -6.24
CA TYR A 2 2.80 15.25 -5.53
C TYR A 2 2.95 13.76 -5.21
N THR A 3 1.83 13.02 -5.10
CA THR A 3 1.80 11.57 -4.93
C THR A 3 2.47 10.86 -6.10
N ASP A 4 3.30 9.85 -5.80
CA ASP A 4 4.05 9.08 -6.79
C ASP A 4 4.83 9.99 -7.79
N GLY A 5 5.47 11.03 -7.24
CA GLY A 5 6.18 12.04 -8.02
C GLY A 5 7.28 11.44 -8.93
N PRO A 6 7.72 12.18 -9.97
CA PRO A 6 8.53 11.63 -11.07
C PRO A 6 9.87 11.02 -10.62
N ARG A 7 10.38 11.38 -9.44
CA ARG A 7 11.65 10.91 -8.88
C ARG A 7 11.49 10.04 -7.62
N VAL A 8 10.27 9.66 -7.25
CA VAL A 8 10.04 8.91 -5.99
C VAL A 8 10.81 7.59 -5.96
N HIS A 9 10.80 6.84 -7.06
CA HIS A 9 11.51 5.56 -7.19
C HIS A 9 13.04 5.75 -7.22
N GLU A 10 13.52 6.85 -7.82
CA GLU A 10 14.94 7.21 -7.78
C GLU A 10 15.39 7.42 -6.34
N PHE A 11 14.63 8.19 -5.56
CA PHE A 11 14.95 8.49 -4.16
C PHE A 11 14.83 7.27 -3.25
N LEU A 12 13.83 6.40 -3.42
CA LEU A 12 13.71 5.18 -2.61
C LEU A 12 14.82 4.18 -2.92
N HIS A 13 15.18 4.02 -4.19
CA HIS A 13 16.31 3.18 -4.58
C HIS A 13 17.65 3.75 -4.04
N GLU A 14 17.84 5.07 -4.11
CA GLU A 14 19.00 5.72 -3.48
C GLU A 14 19.02 5.48 -1.96
N LEU A 15 17.89 5.69 -1.27
CA LEU A 15 17.77 5.49 0.17
C LEU A 15 18.13 4.04 0.54
N ASN A 16 17.62 3.06 -0.19
CA ASN A 16 17.98 1.65 0.00
C ASN A 16 19.50 1.45 -0.06
N ARG A 17 20.15 1.88 -1.16
CA ARG A 17 21.60 1.70 -1.33
C ARG A 17 22.44 2.40 -0.27
N GLN A 18 22.00 3.57 0.21
CA GLN A 18 22.76 4.38 1.17
C GLN A 18 22.46 4.01 2.63
N THR A 19 21.49 3.13 2.91
CA THR A 19 21.09 2.79 4.27
C THR A 19 20.85 1.29 4.48
N PHE A 20 19.62 0.81 4.26
CA PHE A 20 19.17 -0.52 4.67
C PHE A 20 19.47 -1.64 3.66
N GLY A 21 19.96 -1.33 2.46
CA GLY A 21 20.15 -2.28 1.36
C GLY A 21 21.17 -3.40 1.60
N ASN A 22 22.09 -3.21 2.55
CA ASN A 22 23.11 -4.21 2.94
C ASN A 22 22.86 -4.79 4.34
N THR A 23 21.65 -4.63 4.88
CA THR A 23 21.29 -5.07 6.23
C THR A 23 20.10 -6.03 6.19
N ASP A 24 19.95 -6.85 7.22
CA ASP A 24 18.77 -7.70 7.41
C ASP A 24 17.62 -6.89 8.04
N MET A 25 17.21 -5.82 7.36
CA MET A 25 16.11 -4.94 7.78
C MET A 25 14.89 -5.15 6.90
N MET A 26 13.72 -5.19 7.53
CA MET A 26 12.44 -5.13 6.82
C MET A 26 11.96 -3.68 6.73
N THR A 27 11.61 -3.26 5.51
CA THR A 27 11.04 -1.94 5.23
C THR A 27 9.60 -2.08 4.74
N VAL A 28 8.70 -1.25 5.28
CA VAL A 28 7.31 -1.17 4.86
C VAL A 28 6.90 0.28 4.67
N GLY A 29 6.41 0.61 3.48
CA GLY A 29 5.94 1.96 3.17
C GLY A 29 4.44 2.12 3.43
N GLU A 30 4.05 3.22 4.07
CA GLU A 30 2.65 3.59 4.23
C GLU A 30 2.19 4.49 3.07
N MET A 31 1.35 3.96 2.18
CA MET A 31 0.94 4.70 0.97
C MET A 31 -0.44 5.34 1.16
N SER A 32 -0.47 6.68 1.17
CA SER A 32 -1.68 7.47 1.41
C SER A 32 -2.76 7.30 0.33
N SER A 33 -2.34 7.33 -0.94
CA SER A 33 -3.14 7.05 -2.12
C SER A 33 -2.23 6.48 -3.20
N THR A 34 -2.47 5.27 -3.67
CA THR A 34 -1.62 4.66 -4.71
C THR A 34 -2.40 3.58 -5.46
N THR A 35 -1.82 3.13 -6.58
CA THR A 35 -2.35 2.06 -7.41
C THR A 35 -1.57 0.78 -7.21
N ILE A 36 -2.13 -0.35 -7.65
CA ILE A 36 -1.45 -1.64 -7.61
C ILE A 36 -0.14 -1.58 -8.41
N GLU A 37 -0.13 -0.94 -9.57
CA GLU A 37 1.06 -0.82 -10.42
C GLU A 37 2.21 -0.08 -9.74
N ASN A 38 1.90 0.97 -8.97
CA ASN A 38 2.93 1.70 -8.22
C ASN A 38 3.38 0.89 -7.00
N CYS A 39 2.47 0.23 -6.27
CA CYS A 39 2.82 -0.69 -5.19
C CYS A 39 3.74 -1.84 -5.64
N ILE A 40 3.52 -2.38 -6.83
CA ILE A 40 4.42 -3.37 -7.43
C ILE A 40 5.81 -2.74 -7.58
N LYS A 41 5.93 -1.58 -8.23
CA LYS A 41 7.24 -0.91 -8.38
C LYS A 41 7.94 -0.64 -7.05
N TYR A 42 7.20 -0.28 -6.00
CA TYR A 42 7.78 -0.05 -4.68
C TYR A 42 8.30 -1.33 -4.01
N THR A 43 7.75 -2.49 -4.33
CA THR A 43 7.99 -3.74 -3.57
C THR A 43 8.64 -4.87 -4.36
N GLN A 44 8.78 -4.70 -5.67
CA GLN A 44 9.39 -5.70 -6.54
C GLN A 44 10.89 -5.83 -6.20
N PRO A 45 11.39 -7.03 -5.82
CA PRO A 45 12.74 -7.17 -5.25
C PRO A 45 13.87 -6.67 -6.14
N GLU A 46 13.78 -6.84 -7.46
CA GLU A 46 14.81 -6.40 -8.39
C GLU A 46 14.92 -4.87 -8.54
N ARG A 47 13.91 -4.12 -8.07
CA ARG A 47 13.97 -2.66 -7.99
C ARG A 47 14.72 -2.14 -6.77
N GLN A 48 14.95 -2.98 -5.75
CA GLN A 48 15.68 -2.64 -4.54
C GLN A 48 15.16 -1.34 -3.89
N GLU A 49 13.84 -1.23 -3.75
CA GLU A 49 13.18 -0.10 -3.10
C GLU A 49 12.75 -0.52 -1.69
N LEU A 50 11.48 -0.86 -1.47
CA LEU A 50 10.94 -1.32 -0.18
C LEU A 50 10.63 -2.83 -0.22
N ASN A 51 10.48 -3.47 0.95
CA ASN A 51 10.09 -4.88 1.00
C ASN A 51 8.57 -5.07 0.89
N SER A 52 7.78 -4.13 1.40
CA SER A 52 6.32 -4.23 1.46
C SER A 52 5.66 -2.86 1.51
N VAL A 53 4.35 -2.81 1.27
CA VAL A 53 3.55 -1.57 1.40
C VAL A 53 2.21 -1.80 2.07
N PHE A 54 1.75 -0.79 2.82
CA PHE A 54 0.36 -0.66 3.26
C PHE A 54 -0.45 0.09 2.20
N ASN A 55 -1.65 -0.41 1.93
CA ASN A 55 -2.69 0.31 1.20
C ASN A 55 -3.95 0.39 2.06
N PHE A 56 -4.74 1.45 1.89
CA PHE A 56 -5.88 1.76 2.76
C PHE A 56 -7.22 1.63 2.03
N HIS A 57 -7.29 0.92 0.92
CA HIS A 57 -8.52 0.89 0.10
C HIS A 57 -9.63 0.08 0.78
N HIS A 58 -9.28 -1.02 1.45
CA HIS A 58 -10.24 -1.86 2.17
C HIS A 58 -10.83 -1.18 3.41
N LEU A 59 -10.19 -0.14 3.93
CA LEU A 59 -10.64 0.65 5.08
C LEU A 59 -11.52 1.86 4.71
N LYS A 60 -11.92 1.96 3.43
CA LYS A 60 -12.81 3.04 2.94
C LYS A 60 -14.10 2.50 2.33
N VAL A 61 -14.45 1.24 2.59
CA VAL A 61 -15.62 0.57 2.02
C VAL A 61 -16.95 0.99 2.67
N ASP A 62 -16.87 1.75 3.75
CA ASP A 62 -17.98 2.37 4.48
C ASP A 62 -18.04 3.89 4.27
N TYR A 63 -17.22 4.46 3.38
CA TYR A 63 -17.26 5.88 3.04
C TYR A 63 -18.28 6.11 1.93
N VAL A 64 -19.37 6.83 2.22
CA VAL A 64 -20.35 7.24 1.20
C VAL A 64 -19.75 8.34 0.36
N ASP A 65 -19.70 8.16 -0.96
CA ASP A 65 -19.10 9.10 -1.93
C ASP A 65 -17.66 9.54 -1.58
N GLY A 66 -16.92 8.70 -0.84
CA GLY A 66 -15.57 9.01 -0.39
C GLY A 66 -15.48 9.85 0.89
N GLU A 67 -16.62 10.24 1.46
CA GLU A 67 -16.68 11.05 2.68
C GLU A 67 -16.45 10.18 3.93
N LYS A 68 -15.33 10.44 4.61
CA LYS A 68 -14.92 9.75 5.83
C LYS A 68 -15.93 9.91 6.98
N TRP A 69 -16.58 11.07 7.07
CA TRP A 69 -17.49 11.41 8.17
C TRP A 69 -18.93 11.07 7.80
N THR A 70 -19.16 9.82 7.41
CA THR A 70 -20.49 9.30 7.07
C THR A 70 -20.83 8.12 7.97
N ASN A 71 -22.13 7.95 8.26
CA ASN A 71 -22.62 6.80 9.02
C ASN A 71 -23.27 5.83 8.04
N ALA A 72 -22.46 4.93 7.47
CA ALA A 72 -22.91 3.91 6.56
C ALA A 72 -22.48 2.51 7.01
N LYS A 73 -23.18 1.51 6.50
CA LYS A 73 -22.78 0.12 6.70
C LYS A 73 -21.64 -0.21 5.74
N LEU A 74 -20.72 -1.03 6.23
CA LEU A 74 -19.73 -1.77 5.44
C LEU A 74 -20.36 -2.33 4.14
N ASP A 75 -19.78 -2.01 2.99
CA ASP A 75 -20.00 -2.78 1.76
C ASP A 75 -19.13 -4.04 1.76
N PHE A 76 -19.73 -5.17 2.15
CA PHE A 76 -19.03 -6.45 2.26
C PHE A 76 -18.57 -7.02 0.91
N HIS A 77 -19.30 -6.75 -0.18
CA HIS A 77 -18.90 -7.27 -1.51
C HIS A 77 -17.69 -6.50 -2.02
N LYS A 78 -17.73 -5.17 -1.92
CA LYS A 78 -16.60 -4.30 -2.26
C LYS A 78 -15.37 -4.60 -1.42
N LEU A 79 -15.53 -4.91 -0.13
CA LEU A 79 -14.43 -5.33 0.73
C LEU A 79 -13.71 -6.57 0.17
N LYS A 80 -14.46 -7.63 -0.13
CA LYS A 80 -13.89 -8.88 -0.69
C LYS A 80 -13.21 -8.63 -2.04
N GLU A 81 -13.83 -7.83 -2.89
CA GLU A 81 -13.28 -7.48 -4.20
C GLU A 81 -11.94 -6.75 -4.08
N ILE A 82 -11.87 -5.70 -3.26
CA ILE A 82 -10.63 -4.93 -3.03
C ILE A 82 -9.54 -5.85 -2.46
N LEU A 83 -9.84 -6.63 -1.42
CA LEU A 83 -8.85 -7.53 -0.82
C LEU A 83 -8.30 -8.52 -1.86
N MET A 84 -9.17 -9.15 -2.66
CA MET A 84 -8.75 -10.12 -3.67
C MET A 84 -7.98 -9.48 -4.82
N GLN A 85 -8.42 -8.31 -5.29
CA GLN A 85 -7.75 -7.57 -6.36
C GLN A 85 -6.33 -7.17 -5.95
N TRP A 86 -6.17 -6.64 -4.73
CA TRP A 86 -4.87 -6.22 -4.21
C TRP A 86 -3.94 -7.39 -3.92
N GLN A 87 -4.45 -8.47 -3.35
CA GLN A 87 -3.66 -9.68 -3.10
C GLN A 87 -3.14 -10.29 -4.40
N ARG A 88 -4.02 -10.51 -5.39
CA ARG A 88 -3.62 -11.09 -6.68
C ARG A 88 -2.75 -10.15 -7.50
N GLY A 89 -3.16 -8.90 -7.65
CA GLY A 89 -2.46 -7.94 -8.50
C GLY A 89 -1.01 -7.71 -8.08
N ILE A 90 -0.76 -7.57 -6.77
CA ILE A 90 0.61 -7.42 -6.26
C ILE A 90 1.39 -8.74 -6.36
N TYR A 91 0.76 -9.88 -6.05
CA TYR A 91 1.41 -11.19 -6.17
C TYR A 91 1.84 -11.49 -7.62
N ASP A 92 0.95 -11.29 -8.58
CA ASP A 92 1.20 -11.53 -10.01
C ASP A 92 2.29 -10.60 -10.56
N GLY A 93 2.41 -9.39 -9.98
CA GLY A 93 3.47 -8.43 -10.27
C GLY A 93 4.80 -8.66 -9.53
N GLY A 94 4.89 -9.67 -8.66
CA GLY A 94 6.10 -9.98 -7.88
C GLY A 94 6.37 -9.04 -6.70
N GLY A 95 5.37 -8.28 -6.23
CA GLY A 95 5.48 -7.42 -5.05
C GLY A 95 5.01 -8.10 -3.77
N TRP A 96 4.94 -7.34 -2.66
CA TRP A 96 4.49 -7.84 -1.36
C TRP A 96 3.52 -6.89 -0.63
N ASN A 97 2.42 -7.45 -0.15
CA ASN A 97 1.40 -6.72 0.63
C ASN A 97 1.68 -6.78 2.13
N ALA A 98 1.53 -5.66 2.82
CA ALA A 98 1.32 -5.67 4.27
C ALA A 98 -0.18 -5.82 4.57
N ILE A 99 -0.55 -6.87 5.31
CA ILE A 99 -1.94 -7.19 5.63
C ILE A 99 -2.28 -6.64 7.02
N PHE A 100 -3.31 -5.81 7.12
CA PHE A 100 -3.72 -5.21 8.39
C PHE A 100 -5.21 -4.80 8.38
N TRP A 101 -5.76 -4.60 9.58
CA TRP A 101 -7.10 -4.07 9.80
C TRP A 101 -7.11 -2.80 10.67
N CYS A 102 -6.15 -2.67 11.58
CA CYS A 102 -6.12 -1.57 12.53
C CYS A 102 -4.74 -0.91 12.56
N ASN A 103 -4.73 0.39 12.78
CA ASN A 103 -3.59 1.18 13.23
C ASN A 103 -4.13 2.26 14.20
N HIS A 104 -3.33 3.26 14.53
CA HIS A 104 -3.73 4.32 15.46
C HIS A 104 -4.67 5.38 14.85
N ASP A 105 -4.83 5.42 13.52
CA ASP A 105 -5.70 6.35 12.79
C ASP A 105 -7.05 5.73 12.39
N GLN A 106 -7.22 4.43 12.65
CA GLN A 106 -8.38 3.64 12.24
C GLN A 106 -9.21 3.19 13.45
N PRO A 107 -10.55 3.10 13.31
CA PRO A 107 -11.39 2.46 14.31
C PRO A 107 -10.92 1.03 14.63
N ARG A 108 -11.24 0.55 15.83
CA ARG A 108 -11.04 -0.86 16.18
C ARG A 108 -12.08 -1.70 15.41
N VAL A 109 -11.62 -2.73 14.71
CA VAL A 109 -12.45 -3.68 13.96
C VAL A 109 -13.27 -4.58 14.88
#